data_AF-A0A2G2JDP3-F1
#
_entry.id   AF-A0A2G2JDP3-F1
#
_cell.length_a   1.000
_cell.length_b   1.000
_cell.length_c   1.000
_cell.angle_alpha   90.00
_cell.angle_beta   90.00
_cell.angle_gamma   90.00
#
_symmetry.space_group_name_H-M   'P 1'
#
loop_
_entity.id
_entity.type
_entity.pdbx_description
1 polymer ?
#
loop_
_entity_poly.entity_id
_entity_poly.type
_entity_poly.pdbx_seq_one_letter_code
_entity_poly.pdbx_strand_id
1 'polypeptide(L)'
;MQAPLFTSFIQGKTDLESSKEAVDVINHFWVMTELAIADNEAGRDIQGVTDIEHWMHRLFQKVSGYMIQHGFGELWQESIDKQ
;
A
#
# COMPACT_ATOMS: atom_id res chain seq x y z
N MET A 1 -22.45 -3.07 -4.66
CA MET A 1 -21.60 -2.83 -3.47
C MET A 1 -20.48 -1.90 -3.90
N GLN A 2 -20.25 -0.80 -3.19
CA GLN A 2 -19.05 0.03 -3.43
C GLN A 2 -17.81 -0.78 -3.03
N ALA A 3 -16.74 -0.67 -3.80
CA ALA A 3 -15.48 -1.29 -3.43
C ALA A 3 -14.90 -0.59 -2.19
N PRO A 4 -14.29 -1.31 -1.24
CA PRO A 4 -13.62 -0.70 -0.09
C PRO A 4 -12.65 0.40 -0.54
N LEU A 5 -12.53 1.48 0.25
CA LEU A 5 -11.70 2.66 -0.04
C LEU A 5 -10.32 2.26 -0.58
N PHE A 6 -9.64 1.35 0.11
CA PHE A 6 -8.32 0.85 -0.26
C PHE A 6 -8.28 0.22 -1.67
N THR A 7 -9.28 -0.59 -2.02
CA THR A 7 -9.40 -1.21 -3.34
C THR A 7 -9.64 -0.16 -4.42
N SER A 8 -10.49 0.82 -4.15
CA SER A 8 -10.74 1.93 -5.09
C SER A 8 -9.48 2.77 -5.30
N PHE A 9 -8.72 3.03 -4.23
CA PHE A 9 -7.47 3.78 -4.28
C PHE A 9 -6.40 3.03 -5.10
N ILE A 10 -6.14 1.75 -4.82
CA ILE A 10 -5.09 1.00 -5.52
C ILE A 10 -5.43 0.74 -7.00
N GLN A 11 -6.72 0.79 -7.35
CA GLN A 11 -7.21 0.73 -8.74
C GLN A 11 -7.20 2.09 -9.44
N GLY A 12 -6.80 3.17 -8.76
CA GLY A 12 -6.81 4.54 -9.29
C GLY A 12 -8.21 5.08 -9.57
N LYS A 13 -9.23 4.58 -8.87
CA LYS A 13 -10.65 4.98 -9.05
C LYS A 13 -11.09 6.10 -8.11
N THR A 14 -10.30 6.41 -7.08
CA THR A 14 -10.58 7.48 -6.13
C THR A 14 -9.29 8.10 -5.66
N ASP A 15 -9.36 9.39 -5.38
CA ASP A 15 -8.35 10.11 -4.60
C ASP A 15 -8.69 10.04 -3.10
N LEU A 16 -7.72 10.42 -2.27
CA LEU A 16 -7.88 10.54 -0.82
C LEU A 16 -8.16 12.00 -0.48
N GLU A 17 -9.24 12.24 0.25
CA GLU A 17 -9.74 13.57 0.57
C GLU A 17 -9.44 13.99 2.01
N SER A 18 -8.95 13.07 2.84
CA SER A 18 -8.67 13.35 4.25
C SER A 18 -7.49 12.57 4.81
N SER A 19 -6.89 13.11 5.88
CA SER A 19 -5.86 12.42 6.67
C SER A 19 -6.35 11.07 7.20
N LYS A 20 -7.65 10.94 7.52
CA LYS A 20 -8.22 9.67 7.97
C LYS A 20 -8.15 8.62 6.87
N GLU A 21 -8.55 8.97 5.65
CA GLU A 21 -8.47 8.07 4.49
C GLU A 21 -7.03 7.69 4.16
N ALA A 22 -6.11 8.64 4.26
CA ALA A 22 -4.68 8.38 4.11
C ALA A 22 -4.16 7.38 5.15
N VAL A 23 -4.47 7.58 6.43
CA VAL A 23 -4.09 6.63 7.49
C VAL A 23 -4.69 5.24 7.25
N ASP A 24 -5.97 5.17 6.87
CA ASP A 24 -6.62 3.89 6.56
C ASP A 24 -5.92 3.17 5.41
N VAL A 25 -5.58 3.88 4.32
CA VAL A 25 -4.86 3.30 3.18
C VAL A 25 -3.44 2.87 3.54
N ILE A 26 -2.71 3.67 4.33
CA ILE A 26 -1.37 3.35 4.81
C ILE A 26 -1.37 2.07 5.63
N ASN A 27 -2.31 1.94 6.57
CA ASN A 27 -2.42 0.74 7.40
C ASN A 27 -2.69 -0.52 6.55
N HIS A 28 -3.58 -0.42 5.57
CA HIS A 28 -3.85 -1.55 4.66
C HIS A 28 -2.65 -1.89 3.78
N PHE A 29 -1.88 -0.89 3.32
CA PHE A 29 -0.65 -1.12 2.57
C PHE A 29 0.36 -1.96 3.38
N TRP A 30 0.57 -1.62 4.66
CA TRP A 30 1.48 -2.38 5.52
C TRP A 30 0.98 -3.80 5.79
N VAL A 31 -0.30 -3.98 6.12
CA VAL A 31 -0.91 -5.32 6.28
C VAL A 31 -0.73 -6.18 5.03
N MET A 32 -0.94 -5.61 3.84
CA MET A 32 -0.70 -6.37 2.60
C MET A 32 0.77 -6.71 2.40
N THR A 33 1.68 -5.82 2.80
CA THR A 33 3.12 -6.05 2.69
C THR A 33 3.54 -7.22 3.59
N GLU A 34 3.06 -7.26 4.82
CA GLU A 34 3.27 -8.40 5.74
C GLU A 34 2.72 -9.72 5.18
N LEU A 35 1.50 -9.69 4.61
CA LEU A 35 0.91 -10.86 3.97
C LEU A 35 1.75 -11.35 2.79
N ALA A 36 2.22 -10.44 1.94
CA ALA A 36 3.06 -10.77 0.79
C ALA A 36 4.41 -11.37 1.22
N ILE A 37 5.02 -10.86 2.29
CA ILE A 37 6.23 -11.43 2.89
C ILE A 37 5.94 -12.85 3.38
N ALA A 38 4.87 -13.05 4.16
CA ALA A 38 4.52 -14.37 4.69
C ALA A 38 4.18 -15.39 3.60
N ASP A 39 3.55 -14.96 2.50
CA ASP A 39 3.28 -15.80 1.34
C ASP A 39 4.57 -16.22 0.65
N ASN A 40 5.50 -15.28 0.44
CA ASN A 40 6.80 -15.57 -0.14
C ASN A 40 7.64 -16.53 0.73
N GLU A 41 7.70 -16.30 2.05
CA GLU A 41 8.40 -17.17 3.00
C GLU A 41 7.80 -18.59 3.04
N ALA A 42 6.47 -18.70 2.86
CA ALA A 42 5.77 -19.97 2.80
C ALA A 42 5.85 -20.65 1.41
N GLY A 43 6.51 -20.04 0.42
CA GLY A 43 6.56 -20.54 -0.95
C GLY A 43 5.21 -20.55 -1.65
N ARG A 44 4.26 -19.71 -1.22
CA ARG A 44 2.96 -19.54 -1.87
C ARG A 44 3.12 -18.60 -3.06
N ASP A 45 3.23 -19.18 -4.25
CA ASP A 45 3.22 -18.41 -5.49
C ASP A 45 1.82 -17.87 -5.79
N ILE A 46 1.69 -16.55 -5.85
CA ILE A 46 0.49 -15.87 -6.28
C ILE A 46 0.67 -15.47 -7.74
N GLN A 47 -0.04 -16.16 -8.63
CA GLN A 47 -0.15 -15.83 -10.06
C GLN A 47 1.17 -15.83 -10.86
N GLY A 48 2.19 -16.58 -10.44
CA GLY A 48 3.47 -16.66 -11.16
C GLY A 48 4.32 -15.39 -11.00
N VAL A 49 4.09 -14.62 -9.94
CA VAL A 49 4.86 -13.42 -9.63
C VAL A 49 6.15 -13.85 -8.93
N THR A 50 7.23 -13.93 -9.70
CA THR A 50 8.52 -14.44 -9.21
C THR A 50 9.44 -13.38 -8.63
N ASP A 51 9.19 -12.09 -8.90
CA ASP A 51 10.02 -10.97 -8.45
C ASP A 51 9.25 -10.09 -7.46
N ILE A 52 8.95 -10.67 -6.29
CA ILE A 52 8.14 -10.00 -5.26
C ILE A 52 8.80 -8.71 -4.78
N GLU A 53 10.13 -8.67 -4.68
CA GLU A 53 10.88 -7.48 -4.28
C GLU A 53 10.65 -6.32 -5.25
N HIS A 54 10.72 -6.58 -6.57
CA HIS A 54 10.44 -5.56 -7.58
C HIS A 54 9.01 -5.00 -7.46
N TRP A 55 8.02 -5.88 -7.29
CA TRP A 55 6.62 -5.47 -7.20
C TRP A 55 6.31 -4.71 -5.92
N MET A 56 6.86 -5.14 -4.77
CA MET A 56 6.73 -4.43 -3.51
C MET A 56 7.40 -3.06 -3.58
N HIS A 57 8.61 -2.96 -4.14
CA HIS A 57 9.30 -1.69 -4.32
C HIS A 57 8.49 -0.73 -5.21
N ARG A 58 7.94 -1.24 -6.32
CA ARG A 58 7.10 -0.43 -7.22
C ARG A 58 5.84 0.06 -6.53
N LEU A 59 5.19 -0.79 -5.74
CA LEU A 59 3.99 -0.41 -4.99
C LEU A 59 4.33 0.64 -3.92
N PHE A 60 5.42 0.44 -3.18
CA PHE A 60 5.93 1.39 -2.20
C PHE A 60 6.16 2.77 -2.81
N GLN A 61 6.83 2.85 -3.97
CA GLN A 61 7.06 4.12 -4.67
C GLN A 61 5.76 4.80 -5.11
N LYS A 62 4.76 4.01 -5.54
CA LYS A 62 3.47 4.55 -5.97
C LYS A 62 2.66 5.12 -4.82
N VAL A 63 2.56 4.39 -3.71
CA VAL A 63 1.83 4.84 -2.52
C VAL A 63 2.55 6.02 -1.87
N SER A 64 3.87 5.91 -1.63
CA SER A 64 4.64 7.02 -1.03
C SER A 64 4.61 8.29 -1.88
N GLY A 65 4.79 8.16 -3.20
CA GLY A 65 4.71 9.29 -4.13
C GLY A 65 3.35 9.96 -4.10
N TYR A 66 2.25 9.19 -4.05
CA TYR A 66 0.90 9.71 -3.89
C TYR A 66 0.76 10.49 -2.58
N MET A 67 1.17 9.90 -1.46
CA MET A 67 1.07 10.55 -0.15
C MET A 67 1.81 11.88 -0.12
N ILE A 68 3.03 11.93 -0.64
CA ILE A 68 3.83 13.15 -0.72
C ILE A 68 3.15 14.21 -1.61
N GLN A 69 2.70 13.82 -2.80
CA GLN A 69 2.10 14.75 -3.77
C GLN A 69 0.78 15.35 -3.27
N HIS A 70 0.02 14.63 -2.44
CA HIS A 70 -1.30 15.05 -1.96
C HIS A 70 -1.28 15.61 -0.52
N GLY A 71 -0.11 15.89 0.05
CA GLY A 71 0.01 16.54 1.36
C GLY A 71 -0.08 15.61 2.57
N PHE A 72 0.00 14.30 2.36
CA PHE A 72 0.02 13.26 3.39
C PHE A 72 1.43 12.72 3.68
N GLY A 73 2.48 13.41 3.22
CA GLY A 73 3.87 12.95 3.35
C GLY A 73 4.33 12.72 4.79
N GLU A 74 3.90 13.55 5.74
CA GLU A 74 4.22 13.35 7.17
C GLU A 74 3.59 12.06 7.71
N LEU A 75 2.32 11.79 7.38
CA LEU A 75 1.63 10.54 7.78
C LEU A 75 2.34 9.30 7.20
N TRP A 76 2.84 9.41 5.98
CA TRP A 76 3.64 8.35 5.37
C TRP A 76 4.95 8.12 6.11
N GLN A 77 5.70 9.18 6.41
CA GLN A 77 6.96 9.09 7.15
C GLN A 77 6.76 8.50 8.55
N GLU A 78 5.76 8.98 9.29
CA GLU A 78 5.39 8.44 10.60
C GLU A 78 5.04 6.95 10.54
N SER A 79 4.51 6.48 9.41
CA SER A 79 4.17 5.07 9.23
C SER A 79 5.39 4.19 9.02
N ILE A 80 6.44 4.71 8.35
CA ILE A 80 7.71 4.02 8.16
C ILE A 80 8.40 3.81 9.51
N ASP A 81 8.41 4.83 10.36
CA ASP A 81 9.08 4.77 11.67
C ASP A 81 8.43 3.75 12.64
N LYS A 82 7.24 3.23 12.30
CA LYS A 82 6.49 2.24 13.07
C LYS A 82 6.67 0.80 12.58
N GLN A 83 7.31 0.59 11.43
CA GLN A 83 7.63 -0.74 10.89
C GLN A 83 9.01 -1.21 11.37
#